data_AF-A0A0C4E202-F1
#
_entry.id   AF-A0A0C4E202-F1
#
_cell.length_a   1.000
_cell.length_b   1.000
_cell.length_c   1.000
_cell.angle_alpha   90.00
_cell.angle_beta   90.00
_cell.angle_gamma   90.00
#
_symmetry.space_group_name_H-M   'P 1'
#
loop_
_entity.id
_entity.type
_entity.pdbx_description
1 polymer ?
#
loop_
_entity_poly.entity_id
_entity_poly.type
_entity_poly.pdbx_seq_one_letter_code
_entity_poly.pdbx_strand_id
1 'polypeptide(L)'
;RVVFGEPLDAEVAFGDLRRRWRELVAAASYSSSTSSPRRSLQDGEKNAGSGTVARPGAATVDLEHGEEARAIRIEVARRLRDEVLKLRRSLGYPDEDPKFGLAETWAREPGVGYTYKSKVDDSIISQR
;
A
#
# COMPACT_ATOMS: atom_id res chain seq x y z
N ARG A 1 -5.78 -26.97 -9.83
CA ARG A 1 -7.18 -26.75 -10.25
C ARG A 1 -7.53 -25.30 -9.97
N VAL A 2 -8.21 -24.61 -10.89
CA VAL A 2 -8.71 -23.24 -10.67
C VAL A 2 -10.20 -23.32 -10.34
N VAL A 3 -10.66 -22.50 -9.40
CA VAL A 3 -12.03 -22.47 -8.86
C VAL A 3 -12.45 -21.02 -8.62
N PHE A 4 -13.76 -20.76 -8.69
CA PHE A 4 -14.36 -19.45 -8.43
C PHE A 4 -15.42 -19.60 -7.35
N GLY A 5 -15.50 -18.62 -6.45
CA GLY A 5 -16.52 -18.57 -5.40
C GLY A 5 -17.80 -17.87 -5.87
N GLU A 6 -18.71 -17.68 -4.92
CA GLU A 6 -19.94 -16.92 -5.16
C GLU A 6 -19.63 -15.45 -5.52
N PRO A 7 -20.44 -14.82 -6.39
CA PRO A 7 -20.31 -13.41 -6.69
C PRO A 7 -20.43 -12.56 -5.43
N LEU A 8 -19.47 -11.67 -5.23
CA LEU A 8 -19.44 -10.73 -4.10
C LEU A 8 -19.96 -9.37 -4.55
N ASP A 9 -20.96 -8.84 -3.84
CA ASP A 9 -21.39 -7.45 -4.02
C ASP A 9 -20.30 -6.49 -3.50
N ALA A 10 -19.64 -5.80 -4.43
CA ALA A 10 -18.53 -4.93 -4.11
C ALA A 10 -18.95 -3.70 -3.30
N GLU A 11 -20.15 -3.16 -3.48
CA GLU A 11 -20.65 -1.99 -2.74
C GLU A 11 -21.00 -2.36 -1.31
N VAL A 12 -21.60 -3.53 -1.10
CA VAL A 12 -21.84 -4.05 0.25
C VAL A 12 -20.51 -4.37 0.95
N ALA A 13 -19.57 -5.02 0.26
CA ALA A 13 -18.33 -5.49 0.88
C ALA A 13 -17.27 -4.41 1.10
N PHE A 14 -17.21 -3.37 0.26
CA PHE A 14 -16.11 -2.39 0.28
C PHE A 14 -16.55 -0.94 0.03
N GLY A 15 -17.84 -0.66 -0.08
CA GLY A 15 -18.33 0.69 -0.38
C GLY A 15 -17.95 1.72 0.69
N ASP A 16 -17.89 1.30 1.96
CA ASP A 16 -17.38 2.11 3.08
C ASP A 16 -15.92 2.50 2.91
N LEU A 17 -15.05 1.53 2.56
CA LEU A 17 -13.62 1.75 2.33
C LEU A 17 -13.38 2.63 1.10
N ARG A 18 -14.17 2.46 0.04
CA ARG A 18 -14.12 3.33 -1.15
C ARG A 18 -14.54 4.76 -0.84
N ARG A 19 -15.52 4.99 0.04
CA ARG A 19 -15.89 6.34 0.49
C ARG A 19 -14.74 6.98 1.27
N ARG A 20 -14.20 6.29 2.28
CA ARG A 20 -13.05 6.76 3.07
C ARG A 20 -11.85 7.11 2.19
N TRP A 21 -11.53 6.26 1.22
CA TRP A 21 -10.44 6.54 0.28
C TRP A 21 -10.68 7.79 -0.57
N ARG A 22 -11.90 7.96 -1.10
CA ARG A 22 -12.26 9.16 -1.88
C ARG A 22 -12.15 10.44 -1.06
N GLU A 23 -12.61 10.42 0.19
CA GLU A 23 -12.47 11.53 1.12
C GLU A 23 -11.00 11.86 1.39
N LEU A 24 -10.17 10.84 1.59
CA LEU A 24 -8.73 11.01 1.81
C LEU A 24 -8.02 11.61 0.59
N VAL A 25 -8.35 11.14 -0.61
CA VAL A 25 -7.81 11.67 -1.88
C VAL A 25 -8.27 13.11 -2.11
N ALA A 26 -9.53 13.42 -1.81
CA ALA A 26 -10.05 14.78 -1.92
C ALA A 26 -9.33 15.74 -0.96
N ALA A 27 -9.09 15.32 0.28
CA ALA A 27 -8.33 16.09 1.26
C ALA A 27 -6.88 16.32 0.81
N ALA A 28 -6.21 15.29 0.29
CA ALA A 28 -4.86 15.42 -0.27
C ALA A 28 -4.80 16.42 -1.45
N SER A 29 -5.79 16.34 -2.33
CA SER A 29 -5.91 17.23 -3.51
C SER A 29 -6.21 18.68 -3.10
N TYR A 30 -7.01 18.87 -2.06
CA TYR A 30 -7.28 20.21 -1.52
C TYR A 30 -6.00 20.84 -0.95
N SER A 31 -5.26 20.09 -0.14
CA SER A 31 -4.00 20.55 0.46
C SER A 31 -2.94 20.95 -0.57
N SER A 32 -2.89 20.28 -1.73
CA SER A 32 -1.98 20.64 -2.82
C SER A 32 -2.44 21.86 -3.63
N SER A 33 -3.75 22.14 -3.68
CA SER A 33 -4.30 23.31 -4.37
C SER A 33 -4.08 24.63 -3.60
N THR A 34 -4.15 24.59 -2.27
CA THR A 34 -3.90 25.76 -1.39
C THR A 34 -2.43 26.17 -1.28
N SER A 35 -1.50 25.38 -1.81
CA SER A 35 -0.06 25.66 -1.76
C SER A 35 0.51 26.28 -3.04
N SER A 36 -0.33 26.71 -4.01
CA SER A 36 0.14 27.56 -5.12
C SER A 36 0.26 29.03 -4.69
N PRO A 37 1.48 29.61 -4.64
CA PRO A 37 1.62 31.05 -4.56
C PRO A 37 1.31 31.64 -5.94
N ARG A 38 0.62 32.80 -5.95
CA ARG A 38 0.50 33.67 -7.13
C ARG A 38 1.87 33.79 -7.78
N ARG A 39 1.97 33.31 -9.04
CA ARG A 39 3.13 33.49 -9.90
C ARG A 39 3.22 34.98 -10.24
N SER A 40 3.92 35.76 -9.43
CA SER A 40 4.33 37.12 -9.80
C SER A 40 5.34 37.02 -10.93
N LEU A 41 5.02 37.68 -12.05
CA LEU A 41 5.94 37.93 -13.15
C LEU A 41 7.21 38.62 -12.60
N GLN A 42 8.33 37.91 -12.53
CA GLN A 42 9.64 38.54 -12.62
C GLN A 42 10.68 37.55 -13.15
N ASP A 43 11.49 38.07 -14.04
CA ASP A 43 12.50 37.49 -14.91
C ASP A 43 13.56 36.60 -14.25
N GLY A 44 14.13 35.70 -15.05
CA GLY A 44 15.57 35.38 -15.00
C GLY A 44 16.03 34.15 -14.22
N GLU A 45 16.70 33.25 -14.96
CA GLU A 45 17.90 32.49 -14.56
C GLU A 45 17.78 31.16 -13.75
N LYS A 46 17.84 30.07 -14.54
CA LYS A 46 18.68 28.85 -14.42
C LYS A 46 19.11 28.30 -13.03
N ASN A 47 18.65 27.06 -12.80
CA ASN A 47 19.36 25.87 -12.29
C ASN A 47 19.25 25.47 -10.80
N ALA A 48 19.02 24.15 -10.65
CA ALA A 48 19.35 23.23 -9.57
C ALA A 48 18.57 23.28 -8.24
N GLY A 49 17.93 22.14 -7.95
CA GLY A 49 17.52 21.76 -6.60
C GLY A 49 16.02 21.90 -6.35
N SER A 50 15.23 20.91 -6.79
CA SER A 50 13.86 20.71 -6.33
C SER A 50 13.85 20.27 -4.86
N GLY A 51 14.32 21.14 -3.97
CA GLY A 51 14.02 21.07 -2.55
C GLY A 51 12.72 21.81 -2.32
N THR A 52 11.59 21.10 -2.41
CA THR A 52 10.32 21.62 -1.92
C THR A 52 10.45 21.79 -0.42
N VAL A 53 10.85 22.98 0.04
CA VAL A 53 10.84 23.34 1.45
C VAL A 53 9.37 23.41 1.87
N ALA A 54 8.88 22.30 2.42
CA ALA A 54 7.56 22.22 3.00
C ALA A 54 7.43 23.28 4.10
N ARG A 55 6.43 24.16 3.97
CA ARG A 55 6.09 25.15 4.99
C ARG A 55 5.67 24.39 6.26
N PRO A 56 6.26 24.66 7.43
CA PRO A 56 5.90 23.98 8.66
C PRO A 56 4.46 24.37 9.03
N GLY A 57 3.53 23.41 9.01
CA GLY A 57 2.16 23.58 9.53
C GLY A 57 1.00 23.18 8.61
N ALA A 58 1.22 22.82 7.35
CA ALA A 58 0.19 22.18 6.52
C ALA A 58 0.46 20.68 6.46
N ALA A 59 -0.31 19.87 7.20
CA ALA A 59 -0.23 18.43 7.10
C ALA A 59 -0.62 18.00 5.67
N THR A 60 0.37 17.77 4.81
CA THR A 60 0.15 17.15 3.51
C THR A 60 -0.31 15.71 3.77
N VAL A 61 -1.52 15.38 3.37
CA VAL A 61 -2.04 14.02 3.49
C VAL A 61 -1.17 13.11 2.62
N ASP A 62 -0.47 12.18 3.25
CA ASP A 62 0.34 11.18 2.57
C ASP A 62 -0.53 9.99 2.16
N LEU A 63 -0.77 9.85 0.86
CA LEU A 63 -1.56 8.75 0.31
C LEU A 63 -0.77 7.43 0.20
N GLU A 64 0.56 7.48 0.29
CA GLU A 64 1.43 6.31 0.13
C GLU A 64 1.77 5.67 1.47
N HIS A 65 2.16 6.45 2.47
CA HIS A 65 2.56 5.93 3.79
C HIS A 65 1.74 6.46 4.95
N GLY A 66 0.75 7.33 4.69
CA GLY A 66 -0.16 7.84 5.71
C GLY A 66 -0.90 6.70 6.42
N GLU A 67 -1.08 6.86 7.73
CA GLU A 67 -1.69 5.85 8.59
C GLU A 67 -3.06 5.40 8.07
N GLU A 68 -3.93 6.36 7.74
CA GLU A 68 -5.26 6.09 7.20
C GLU A 68 -5.20 5.38 5.84
N ALA A 69 -4.27 5.77 4.95
CA ALA A 69 -4.09 5.11 3.65
C ALA A 69 -3.60 3.66 3.80
N ARG A 70 -2.75 3.37 4.78
CA ARG A 70 -2.34 2.00 5.11
C ARG A 70 -3.49 1.22 5.73
N ALA A 71 -4.22 1.81 6.68
CA ALA A 71 -5.34 1.16 7.36
C ALA A 71 -6.44 0.72 6.38
N ILE A 72 -6.77 1.56 5.39
CA ILE A 72 -7.72 1.20 4.32
C ILE A 72 -7.23 -0.01 3.54
N ARG A 73 -5.96 -0.03 3.11
CA ARG A 73 -5.39 -1.16 2.35
C ARG A 73 -5.34 -2.45 3.18
N ILE A 74 -4.97 -2.36 4.45
CA ILE A 74 -4.95 -3.50 5.38
C ILE A 74 -6.35 -4.10 5.49
N GLU A 75 -7.37 -3.27 5.72
CA GLU A 75 -8.75 -3.75 5.87
C GLU A 75 -9.30 -4.34 4.56
N VAL A 76 -9.00 -3.74 3.40
CA VAL A 76 -9.35 -4.33 2.08
C VAL A 76 -8.73 -5.72 1.93
N ALA A 77 -7.43 -5.86 2.21
CA ALA A 77 -6.73 -7.13 2.12
C ALA A 77 -7.32 -8.18 3.08
N ARG A 78 -7.68 -7.76 4.29
CA ARG A 78 -8.33 -8.62 5.29
C ARG A 78 -9.68 -9.14 4.80
N ARG A 79 -10.56 -8.27 4.32
CA ARG A 79 -11.89 -8.67 3.81
C ARG A 79 -11.78 -9.58 2.59
N LEU A 80 -10.87 -9.30 1.66
CA LEU A 80 -10.60 -10.18 0.52
C LEU A 80 -10.15 -11.57 0.99
N ARG A 81 -9.23 -11.62 1.96
CA ARG A 81 -8.74 -12.86 2.56
C ARG A 81 -9.88 -13.66 3.20
N ASP A 82 -10.78 -13.00 3.93
CA ASP A 82 -11.94 -13.66 4.56
C ASP A 82 -12.83 -14.37 3.53
N GLU A 83 -13.11 -13.73 2.38
CA GLU A 83 -13.89 -14.34 1.30
C GLU A 83 -13.16 -15.52 0.64
N VAL A 84 -11.85 -15.41 0.43
CA VAL A 84 -11.02 -16.53 -0.07
C VAL A 84 -11.02 -17.69 0.93
N LEU A 85 -10.96 -17.42 2.23
CA LEU A 85 -11.03 -18.45 3.26
C LEU A 85 -12.40 -19.15 3.31
N LYS A 86 -13.50 -18.43 3.04
CA LYS A 86 -14.83 -19.06 2.89
C LYS A 86 -14.83 -20.05 1.73
N LEU A 87 -14.32 -19.65 0.56
CA LEU A 87 -14.20 -20.54 -0.61
C LEU A 87 -13.28 -21.74 -0.31
N ARG A 88 -12.19 -21.51 0.42
CA ARG A 88 -11.26 -22.57 0.82
C ARG A 88 -11.95 -23.62 1.71
N ARG A 89 -12.71 -23.16 2.71
CA ARG A 89 -13.50 -24.03 3.60
C ARG A 89 -14.57 -24.81 2.85
N SER A 90 -15.27 -24.18 1.90
CA SER A 90 -16.29 -24.88 1.10
C SER A 90 -15.71 -25.99 0.22
N LEU A 91 -14.40 -25.96 -0.05
CA LEU A 91 -13.67 -26.99 -0.79
C LEU A 91 -13.02 -28.05 0.13
N GLY A 92 -13.22 -27.96 1.44
CA GLY A 92 -12.69 -28.92 2.41
C GLY A 92 -11.20 -28.76 2.74
N TYR A 93 -10.59 -27.64 2.37
CA TYR A 93 -9.22 -27.34 2.77
C TYR A 93 -9.15 -26.87 4.23
N PRO A 94 -8.04 -27.14 4.95
CA PRO A 94 -7.87 -26.69 6.32
C PRO A 94 -7.75 -25.16 6.38
N ASP A 95 -8.16 -24.58 7.52
CA ASP A 95 -7.98 -23.15 7.79
C ASP A 95 -6.49 -22.77 7.72
N GLU A 96 -6.22 -21.59 7.16
CA GLU A 96 -4.85 -21.07 7.13
C GLU A 96 -4.46 -20.49 8.49
N ASP A 97 -3.17 -20.56 8.81
CA ASP A 97 -2.63 -19.87 9.98
C ASP A 97 -2.94 -18.36 9.88
N PRO A 98 -3.60 -17.75 10.87
CA PRO A 98 -3.88 -16.32 10.90
C PRO A 98 -2.62 -15.46 10.67
N LYS A 99 -1.46 -15.95 11.10
CA LYS A 99 -0.16 -15.29 10.90
C LYS A 99 0.13 -15.01 9.43
N PHE A 100 -0.31 -15.84 8.49
CA PHE A 100 -0.07 -15.61 7.05
C PHE A 100 -0.77 -14.36 6.49
N GLY A 101 -1.75 -13.80 7.20
CA GLY A 101 -2.37 -12.52 6.84
C GLY A 101 -1.59 -11.28 7.28
N LEU A 102 -0.56 -11.44 8.11
CA LEU A 102 0.26 -10.34 8.64
C LEU A 102 1.45 -10.09 7.73
N ALA A 103 1.74 -8.82 7.44
CA ALA A 103 2.88 -8.43 6.61
C ALA A 103 4.21 -8.81 7.29
N GLU A 104 4.24 -8.73 8.62
CA GLU A 104 5.35 -9.05 9.49
C GLU A 104 5.82 -10.51 9.32
N THR A 105 4.92 -11.41 8.96
CA THR A 105 5.22 -12.83 8.71
C THR A 105 6.14 -13.04 7.52
N TRP A 106 6.09 -12.11 6.57
CA TRP A 106 6.88 -12.12 5.34
C TRP A 106 8.00 -11.09 5.37
N ALA A 107 8.09 -10.29 6.45
CA ALA A 107 9.17 -9.36 6.64
C ALA A 107 10.50 -10.11 6.73
N ARG A 108 11.54 -9.56 6.12
CA ARG A 108 12.89 -10.12 6.18
C ARG A 108 13.34 -10.16 7.64
N GLU A 109 13.83 -11.31 8.10
CA GLU A 109 14.41 -11.40 9.44
C GLU A 109 15.60 -10.43 9.55
N PRO A 110 15.61 -9.55 10.58
CA PRO A 110 16.68 -8.59 10.73
C PRO A 110 18.00 -9.32 11.02
N GLY A 111 19.03 -9.04 10.22
CA GLY A 111 20.37 -9.63 10.38
C GLY A 111 20.62 -10.92 9.60
N VAL A 112 19.60 -11.50 8.94
CA VAL A 112 19.77 -12.66 8.07
C VAL A 112 19.94 -12.20 6.61
N GLY A 113 21.17 -12.26 6.12
CA GLY A 113 21.48 -12.12 4.70
C GLY A 113 20.85 -13.26 3.91
N TYR A 114 20.21 -12.98 2.76
CA TYR A 114 19.80 -14.06 1.85
C TYR A 114 21.03 -14.45 1.02
N THR A 115 21.75 -15.46 1.47
CA THR A 115 22.75 -16.14 0.66
C THR A 115 22.08 -17.29 -0.07
N TYR A 116 22.07 -17.25 -1.40
CA TYR A 116 21.57 -18.36 -2.21
C TYR A 116 22.65 -18.82 -3.18
N LYS A 117 22.67 -20.13 -3.45
CA LYS A 117 23.56 -20.73 -4.44
C LYS A 117 22.95 -20.52 -5.84
N SER A 118 23.67 -19.82 -6.70
CA SER A 118 23.29 -19.67 -8.11
C SER A 118 23.24 -21.04 -8.79
N LYS A 119 22.19 -21.29 -9.59
CA LYS A 119 22.07 -22.53 -10.37
C LYS A 119 22.94 -22.57 -11.63
N VAL A 120 23.58 -21.44 -11.96
CA VAL A 120 24.35 -21.30 -13.22
C VAL A 120 25.82 -21.61 -12.99
N ASP A 121 26.40 -21.05 -11.94
CA ASP A 121 27.85 -21.04 -11.66
C ASP A 121 28.19 -21.51 -10.24
N ASP A 122 27.20 -22.00 -9.48
CA ASP A 122 27.36 -22.47 -8.10
C ASP A 122 27.90 -21.41 -7.11
N SER A 123 27.94 -20.14 -7.52
CA SER A 123 28.40 -19.04 -6.67
C SER A 123 27.39 -18.74 -5.56
N ILE A 124 27.90 -18.32 -4.40
CA ILE A 124 27.07 -17.87 -3.28
C ILE A 124 26.77 -16.39 -3.50
N ILE A 125 25.54 -16.08 -3.89
CA ILE A 125 25.07 -14.71 -4.07
C ILE A 125 24.50 -14.22 -2.74
N SER A 126 25.08 -13.15 -2.21
CA SER A 126 24.55 -12.43 -1.04
C SER A 126 23.75 -11.22 -1.51
N GLN A 127 22.43 -11.24 -1.35
CA GLN A 127 21.61 -10.04 -1.54
C GLN A 127 21.71 -9.15 -0.30
N ARG A 128 22.36 -8.00 -0.45
CA ARG A 128 22.32 -6.90 0.52
C ARG A 128 20.97 -6.23 0.46
#